data_AF-A0A2N2XZL2-F1
#
_entry.id   AF-A0A2N2XZL2-F1
#
_cell.length_a   1.000
_cell.length_b   1.000
_cell.length_c   1.000
_cell.angle_alpha   90.00
_cell.angle_beta   90.00
_cell.angle_gamma   90.00
#
_symmetry.space_group_name_H-M   'P 1'
#
loop_
_entity.id
_entity.type
_entity.pdbx_description
1 polymer ?
#
loop_
_entity_poly.entity_id
_entity_poly.type
_entity_poly.pdbx_seq_one_letter_code
_entity_poly.pdbx_strand_id
1 'polypeptide(L)'
;MALTKVLVTVKTYPTLSDKYDELVCTAGLREDGSWIRIYPVPFRKLDYQNRYQKWHWIELDLVKNKSDFRPESYKPYSIDSEIKILEKIDTTDQWIRRKEIALRNVQTNLSELIKEAKDKQKATSLAIVKPKEVLDFICEPCDKEWNPQKIAKIIANQAQGSLFDVEETKSIFKVVKKIPYKFSYVFTTEDQIVRKLMIEDWELGALYWNCLKDAEGDEKITCQKVKEKYLDYMYYKRDLYFFMGTTFKFHNVSPNPFLIIGAFYPPKEDTKKIIQPQLF
;
A
#
# COMPACT_ATOMS: atom_id res chain seq x y z
N MET A 1 5.56 -10.72 26.01
CA MET A 1 4.70 -9.68 25.40
C MET A 1 3.77 -10.35 24.39
N ALA A 2 2.63 -9.76 24.07
CA ALA A 2 1.64 -10.39 23.22
C ALA A 2 2.03 -10.26 21.74
N LEU A 3 2.21 -11.38 21.06
CA LEU A 3 2.41 -11.39 19.61
C LEU A 3 1.16 -10.86 18.90
N THR A 4 1.34 -10.05 17.87
CA THR A 4 0.25 -9.51 17.07
C THR A 4 0.23 -10.21 15.72
N LYS A 5 -0.94 -10.75 15.33
CA LYS A 5 -1.17 -11.23 13.97
C LYS A 5 -1.59 -10.09 13.05
N VAL A 6 -0.98 -10.04 11.87
CA VAL A 6 -1.21 -9.02 10.87
C VAL A 6 -1.36 -9.68 9.50
N LEU A 7 -2.50 -9.47 8.85
CA LEU A 7 -2.75 -9.86 7.48
C LEU A 7 -2.16 -8.78 6.57
N VAL A 8 -1.06 -9.07 5.90
CA VAL A 8 -0.36 -8.10 5.05
C VAL A 8 -1.20 -7.78 3.83
N THR A 9 -1.71 -6.56 3.72
CA THR A 9 -2.55 -6.11 2.58
C THR A 9 -1.84 -5.10 1.69
N VAL A 10 -0.79 -4.46 2.18
CA VAL A 10 -0.08 -3.37 1.50
C VAL A 10 1.42 -3.53 1.66
N LYS A 11 2.12 -3.38 0.54
CA LYS A 11 3.58 -3.20 0.47
C LYS A 11 3.81 -2.02 -0.48
N THR A 12 4.32 -0.91 0.02
CA THR A 12 4.53 0.26 -0.83
C THR A 12 5.77 0.08 -1.71
N TYR A 13 5.74 0.59 -2.93
CA TYR A 13 6.96 0.70 -3.73
C TYR A 13 7.92 1.67 -3.03
N PRO A 14 9.25 1.38 -2.94
CA PRO A 14 10.18 2.29 -2.30
C PRO A 14 10.13 3.69 -2.88
N THR A 15 10.10 4.69 -2.01
CA THR A 15 10.19 6.12 -2.37
C THR A 15 11.27 6.80 -1.53
N LEU A 16 11.85 7.89 -2.05
CA LEU A 16 12.83 8.71 -1.31
C LEU A 16 12.11 9.65 -0.33
N SER A 17 12.34 9.51 0.99
CA SER A 17 11.93 10.49 2.00
C SER A 17 13.14 11.13 2.65
N ASP A 18 13.04 12.44 2.86
CA ASP A 18 14.13 13.28 3.34
C ASP A 18 14.45 13.10 4.85
N LYS A 19 13.60 12.37 5.61
CA LYS A 19 13.68 12.28 7.09
C LYS A 19 14.03 10.89 7.63
N TYR A 20 13.87 9.82 6.84
CA TYR A 20 14.17 8.46 7.24
C TYR A 20 14.70 7.69 6.03
N ASP A 21 16.00 7.42 6.00
CA ASP A 21 16.73 6.13 5.83
C ASP A 21 16.07 4.93 5.11
N GLU A 22 15.10 5.17 4.22
CA GLU A 22 14.29 4.23 3.42
C GLU A 22 13.04 3.60 4.05
N LEU A 23 11.98 3.49 3.22
CA LEU A 23 10.58 3.75 3.62
C LEU A 23 9.54 2.77 3.08
N VAL A 24 9.86 1.48 2.98
CA VAL A 24 8.80 0.52 2.66
C VAL A 24 7.86 0.43 3.86
N CYS A 25 6.65 0.95 3.69
CA CYS A 25 5.60 0.85 4.67
C CYS A 25 4.88 -0.47 4.44
N THR A 26 4.89 -1.34 5.46
CA THR A 26 4.00 -2.50 5.47
C THR A 26 2.76 -2.12 6.24
N ALA A 27 1.60 -2.31 5.63
CA ALA A 27 0.33 -2.17 6.31
C ALA A 27 -0.51 -3.43 6.12
N GLY A 28 -1.35 -3.69 7.10
CA GLY A 28 -2.17 -4.88 7.15
C GLY A 28 -3.38 -4.70 8.05
N LEU A 29 -4.17 -5.76 8.13
CA LEU A 29 -5.36 -5.83 8.96
C LEU A 29 -5.12 -6.82 10.10
N ARG A 30 -5.63 -6.51 11.28
CA ARG A 30 -5.75 -7.49 12.37
C ARG A 30 -6.94 -8.42 12.12
N GLU A 31 -7.07 -9.46 12.93
CA GLU A 31 -8.17 -10.44 12.86
C GLU A 31 -9.56 -9.79 13.02
N ASP A 32 -9.65 -8.66 13.72
CA ASP A 32 -10.88 -7.86 13.86
C ASP A 32 -11.16 -6.96 12.64
N GLY A 33 -10.23 -6.84 11.69
CA GLY A 33 -10.32 -5.93 10.55
C GLY A 33 -9.79 -4.52 10.82
N SER A 34 -9.26 -4.25 12.03
CA SER A 34 -8.62 -2.98 12.32
C SER A 34 -7.27 -2.86 11.61
N TRP A 35 -6.93 -1.65 11.17
CA TRP A 35 -5.66 -1.38 10.51
C TRP A 35 -4.48 -1.44 11.47
N ILE A 36 -3.34 -1.86 10.92
CA ILE A 36 -2.04 -1.74 11.56
C ILE A 36 -0.98 -1.39 10.51
N ARG A 37 -0.13 -0.41 10.87
CA ARG A 37 1.03 0.04 10.12
C ARG A 37 2.27 -0.37 10.88
N ILE A 38 3.18 -1.07 10.23
CA ILE A 38 4.45 -1.48 10.82
C ILE A 38 5.56 -0.62 10.21
N TYR A 39 6.18 0.22 11.04
CA TYR A 39 7.19 1.18 10.60
C TYR A 39 8.20 1.55 11.71
N PRO A 40 9.52 1.48 11.46
CA PRO A 40 10.16 0.93 10.27
C PRO A 40 10.15 -0.61 10.28
N VAL A 41 10.22 -1.23 9.09
CA VAL A 41 10.53 -2.66 8.96
C VAL A 41 12.01 -2.77 8.60
N PRO A 42 12.88 -3.40 9.44
CA PRO A 42 14.33 -3.42 9.21
C PRO A 42 14.74 -4.06 7.86
N PHE A 43 15.68 -3.41 7.16
CA PHE A 43 16.14 -3.77 5.81
C PHE A 43 16.84 -5.14 5.78
N ARG A 44 17.60 -5.54 6.80
CA ARG A 44 18.24 -6.88 6.91
C ARG A 44 17.29 -8.08 6.79
N LYS A 45 15.98 -7.83 6.82
CA LYS A 45 14.92 -8.83 6.58
C LYS A 45 14.40 -8.82 5.14
N LEU A 46 15.06 -8.11 4.22
CA LEU A 46 14.62 -7.89 2.83
C LEU A 46 14.93 -8.97 1.81
N ASP A 47 14.94 -10.18 2.30
CA ASP A 47 14.27 -11.22 1.53
C ASP A 47 12.73 -10.97 1.46
N TYR A 48 12.27 -9.72 1.34
CA TYR A 48 10.90 -9.22 1.49
C TYR A 48 10.01 -9.53 0.29
N GLN A 49 10.63 -9.85 -0.85
CA GLN A 49 9.94 -10.46 -1.97
C GLN A 49 9.61 -11.94 -1.69
N ASN A 50 10.43 -12.64 -0.89
CA ASN A 50 10.33 -14.09 -0.68
C ASN A 50 9.79 -14.51 0.69
N ARG A 51 9.90 -13.68 1.75
CA ARG A 51 9.45 -14.03 3.10
C ARG A 51 7.94 -14.00 3.23
N TYR A 52 7.28 -12.91 2.82
CA TYR A 52 5.81 -12.87 2.82
C TYR A 52 5.23 -12.03 1.69
N GLN A 53 4.10 -12.51 1.19
CA GLN A 53 3.32 -11.92 0.11
C GLN A 53 2.06 -11.25 0.66
N LYS A 54 1.44 -10.39 -0.16
CA LYS A 54 0.10 -9.88 0.12
C LYS A 54 -0.86 -11.05 0.43
N TRP A 55 -1.70 -10.87 1.44
CA TRP A 55 -2.60 -11.85 2.03
C TRP A 55 -1.96 -12.96 2.88
N HIS A 56 -0.68 -12.86 3.25
CA HIS A 56 -0.15 -13.68 4.34
C HIS A 56 -0.49 -13.08 5.70
N TRP A 57 -0.86 -13.95 6.63
CA TRP A 57 -0.73 -13.68 8.05
C TRP A 57 0.75 -13.70 8.44
N ILE A 58 1.17 -12.68 9.17
CA ILE A 58 2.43 -12.67 9.89
C ILE A 58 2.16 -12.48 11.36
N GLU A 59 3.04 -13.02 12.21
CA GLU A 59 2.98 -12.88 13.65
C GLU A 59 4.32 -12.36 14.15
N LEU A 60 4.29 -11.26 14.90
CA LEU A 60 5.48 -10.58 15.41
C LEU A 60 5.16 -9.75 16.66
N ASP A 61 6.19 -9.48 17.46
CA ASP A 61 6.09 -8.61 18.63
C ASP A 61 6.12 -7.12 18.19
N LEU A 62 5.06 -6.40 18.51
CA LEU A 62 4.84 -5.01 18.09
C LEU A 62 4.61 -4.10 19.27
N VAL A 63 5.26 -2.94 19.23
CA VAL A 63 5.06 -1.84 20.19
C VAL A 63 4.56 -0.59 19.50
N LYS A 64 3.79 0.22 20.23
CA LYS A 64 3.27 1.48 19.73
C LYS A 64 4.42 2.43 19.36
N ASN A 65 4.34 3.03 18.17
CA ASN A 65 5.33 4.01 17.76
C ASN A 65 5.01 5.40 18.34
N LYS A 66 5.63 5.76 19.47
CA LYS A 66 5.35 7.01 20.20
C LYS A 66 5.70 8.29 19.44
N SER A 67 6.56 8.23 18.42
CA SER A 67 6.90 9.39 17.58
C SER A 67 5.93 9.59 16.42
N ASP A 68 4.95 8.70 16.27
CA ASP A 68 3.94 8.74 15.23
C ASP A 68 2.54 8.84 15.85
N PHE A 69 1.87 9.96 15.60
CA PHE A 69 0.57 10.27 16.20
C PHE A 69 -0.57 9.40 15.63
N ARG A 70 -0.34 8.69 14.53
CA ARG A 70 -1.38 7.89 13.85
C ARG A 70 -1.71 6.65 14.70
N PRO A 71 -2.99 6.38 15.00
CA PRO A 71 -3.42 5.38 15.99
C PRO A 71 -3.01 3.95 15.64
N GLU A 72 -2.83 3.65 14.37
CA GLU A 72 -2.44 2.36 13.82
C GLU A 72 -0.93 2.20 13.62
N SER A 73 -0.10 3.19 14.01
CA SER A 73 1.36 3.12 13.85
C SER A 73 2.05 2.32 14.96
N TYR A 74 2.74 1.25 14.58
CA TYR A 74 3.51 0.34 15.43
C TYR A 74 4.88 0.10 14.81
N LYS A 75 5.81 -0.41 15.62
CA LYS A 75 7.13 -0.87 15.18
C LYS A 75 7.45 -2.22 15.84
N PRO A 76 8.32 -3.05 15.25
CA PRO A 76 8.85 -4.23 15.93
C PRO A 76 9.43 -3.83 17.29
N TYR A 77 9.24 -4.69 18.30
CA TYR A 77 9.78 -4.45 19.66
C TYR A 77 11.30 -4.20 19.64
N SER A 78 12.01 -5.01 18.85
CA SER A 78 13.45 -4.91 18.62
C SER A 78 13.79 -5.14 17.14
N ILE A 79 14.99 -4.76 16.73
CA ILE A 79 15.49 -5.02 15.37
C ILE A 79 15.54 -6.53 15.06
N ASP A 80 15.84 -7.34 16.07
CA ASP A 80 15.95 -8.80 15.98
C ASP A 80 14.62 -9.53 16.13
N SER A 81 13.51 -8.80 16.34
CA SER A 81 12.18 -9.41 16.53
C SER A 81 11.81 -10.32 15.36
N GLU A 82 11.64 -11.61 15.62
CA GLU A 82 11.30 -12.58 14.57
C GLU A 82 9.93 -12.25 13.94
N ILE A 83 9.83 -12.47 12.63
CA ILE A 83 8.56 -12.38 11.90
C ILE A 83 8.20 -13.79 11.47
N LYS A 84 7.22 -14.38 12.16
CA LYS A 84 6.71 -15.71 11.81
C LYS A 84 5.70 -15.57 10.68
N ILE A 85 5.94 -16.27 9.57
CA ILE A 85 5.02 -16.31 8.43
C ILE A 85 4.02 -17.43 8.69
N LEU A 86 2.75 -17.11 8.60
CA LEU A 86 1.65 -18.05 8.81
C LEU A 86 0.93 -18.32 7.48
N GLU A 87 -0.34 -18.70 7.56
CA GLU A 87 -1.18 -19.02 6.41
C GLU A 87 -1.30 -17.82 5.43
N LYS A 88 -1.28 -18.13 4.13
CA LYS A 88 -1.74 -17.23 3.08
C LYS A 88 -3.23 -17.41 2.85
N ILE A 89 -4.03 -16.36 2.98
CA ILE A 89 -5.41 -16.39 2.52
C ILE A 89 -5.40 -16.39 1.00
N ASP A 90 -5.83 -17.50 0.41
CA ASP A 90 -5.88 -17.69 -1.03
C ASP A 90 -7.06 -16.94 -1.67
N THR A 91 -7.35 -17.29 -2.92
CA THR A 91 -8.43 -16.70 -3.74
C THR A 91 -9.62 -17.65 -3.94
N THR A 92 -9.68 -18.73 -3.18
CA THR A 92 -10.74 -19.74 -3.29
C THR A 92 -12.09 -19.13 -2.88
N ASP A 93 -13.19 -19.73 -3.34
CA ASP A 93 -14.57 -19.30 -3.04
C ASP A 93 -14.81 -17.80 -3.24
N GLN A 94 -14.40 -17.28 -4.39
CA GLN A 94 -14.58 -15.89 -4.75
C GLN A 94 -14.00 -14.90 -3.73
N TRP A 95 -12.85 -15.27 -3.12
CA TRP A 95 -12.10 -14.45 -2.17
C TRP A 95 -12.86 -14.20 -0.85
N ILE A 96 -13.79 -15.08 -0.46
CA ILE A 96 -14.69 -14.86 0.69
C ILE A 96 -13.93 -14.53 1.98
N ARG A 97 -12.91 -15.30 2.35
CA ARG A 97 -12.08 -15.05 3.55
C ARG A 97 -11.35 -13.71 3.51
N ARG A 98 -10.95 -13.24 2.32
CA ARG A 98 -10.34 -11.90 2.16
C ARG A 98 -11.39 -10.80 2.36
N LYS A 99 -12.59 -10.99 1.80
CA LYS A 99 -13.72 -10.04 1.93
C LYS A 99 -14.17 -9.91 3.38
N GLU A 100 -14.30 -11.02 4.11
CA GLU A 100 -14.72 -11.04 5.52
C GLU A 100 -13.84 -10.19 6.44
N ILE A 101 -12.57 -9.99 6.08
CA ILE A 101 -11.62 -9.18 6.87
C ILE A 101 -11.53 -7.76 6.28
N ALA A 102 -11.32 -7.64 4.96
CA ALA A 102 -11.07 -6.36 4.33
C ALA A 102 -12.33 -5.50 4.13
N LEU A 103 -13.52 -6.07 4.04
CA LEU A 103 -14.74 -5.29 3.76
C LEU A 103 -15.52 -4.91 5.02
N ARG A 104 -14.96 -5.10 6.23
CA ARG A 104 -15.63 -4.76 7.49
C ARG A 104 -15.83 -3.25 7.70
N ASN A 105 -14.89 -2.44 7.22
CA ASN A 105 -14.93 -0.99 7.37
C ASN A 105 -14.49 -0.33 6.06
N VAL A 106 -15.43 -0.28 5.11
CA VAL A 106 -15.25 0.37 3.81
C VAL A 106 -15.81 1.78 3.87
N GLN A 107 -14.99 2.72 3.45
CA GLN A 107 -15.34 4.12 3.32
C GLN A 107 -15.82 4.38 1.89
N THR A 108 -16.94 5.08 1.74
CA THR A 108 -17.54 5.40 0.44
C THR A 108 -17.49 6.89 0.12
N ASN A 109 -17.10 7.73 1.09
CA ASN A 109 -17.01 9.18 0.98
C ASN A 109 -15.61 9.68 1.39
N LEU A 110 -14.82 10.12 0.42
CA LEU A 110 -13.44 10.55 0.69
C LEU A 110 -13.37 11.91 1.39
N SER A 111 -14.36 12.79 1.25
CA SER A 111 -14.41 14.05 2.02
C SER A 111 -14.56 13.80 3.51
N GLU A 112 -15.39 12.83 3.91
CA GLU A 112 -15.55 12.43 5.31
C GLU A 112 -14.28 11.79 5.85
N LEU A 113 -13.66 10.90 5.07
CA LEU A 113 -12.38 10.29 5.45
C LEU A 113 -11.26 11.35 5.61
N ILE A 114 -11.22 12.37 4.75
CA ILE A 114 -10.26 13.49 4.88
C ILE A 114 -10.53 14.30 6.15
N LYS A 115 -11.80 14.56 6.49
CA LYS A 115 -12.14 15.23 7.75
C LYS A 115 -11.70 14.40 8.95
N GLU A 116 -11.91 13.08 8.89
CA GLU A 116 -11.51 12.15 9.93
C GLU A 116 -9.99 12.09 10.12
N ALA A 117 -9.23 12.09 9.03
CA ALA A 117 -7.77 12.17 9.10
C ALA A 117 -7.29 13.44 9.81
N LYS A 118 -7.96 14.57 9.61
CA LYS A 118 -7.58 15.86 10.22
C LYS A 118 -8.08 16.02 11.66
N ASP A 119 -8.96 15.14 12.13
CA ASP A 119 -9.39 15.12 13.52
C ASP A 119 -8.25 14.62 14.40
N LYS A 120 -7.82 15.44 15.37
CA LYS A 120 -6.69 15.12 16.26
C LYS A 120 -6.94 13.91 17.17
N GLN A 121 -8.19 13.55 17.42
CA GLN A 121 -8.54 12.40 18.25
C GLN A 121 -8.55 11.10 17.45
N LYS A 122 -8.87 11.18 16.16
CA LYS A 122 -8.95 10.01 15.28
C LYS A 122 -7.68 9.80 14.48
N ALA A 123 -7.21 10.84 13.78
CA ALA A 123 -5.99 10.82 12.98
C ALA A 123 -5.91 9.64 11.98
N THR A 124 -7.06 9.25 11.42
CA THR A 124 -7.18 8.08 10.54
C THR A 124 -6.24 8.22 9.35
N SER A 125 -5.35 7.25 9.19
CA SER A 125 -4.28 7.34 8.20
C SER A 125 -4.20 6.17 7.23
N LEU A 126 -5.00 5.13 7.47
CA LEU A 126 -5.21 3.96 6.63
C LEU A 126 -6.71 3.70 6.52
N ALA A 127 -7.17 3.41 5.31
CA ALA A 127 -8.57 3.13 5.04
C ALA A 127 -8.74 2.27 3.81
N ILE A 128 -9.89 1.61 3.71
CA ILE A 128 -10.35 0.95 2.49
C ILE A 128 -11.43 1.83 1.91
N VAL A 129 -11.23 2.29 0.67
CA VAL A 129 -12.17 3.19 -0.01
C VAL A 129 -12.76 2.50 -1.22
N LYS A 130 -14.08 2.49 -1.33
CA LYS A 130 -14.78 2.08 -2.55
C LYS A 130 -15.00 3.32 -3.44
N PRO A 131 -14.39 3.40 -4.63
CA PRO A 131 -14.77 4.43 -5.59
C PRO A 131 -16.22 4.23 -6.02
N LYS A 132 -16.92 5.33 -6.25
CA LYS A 132 -18.25 5.29 -6.88
C LYS A 132 -18.12 5.05 -8.37
N GLU A 133 -17.22 5.78 -9.01
CA GLU A 133 -16.91 5.64 -10.44
C GLU A 133 -15.43 5.94 -10.68
N VAL A 134 -14.76 5.07 -11.44
CA VAL A 134 -13.43 5.35 -11.97
C VAL A 134 -13.57 5.90 -13.39
N LEU A 135 -13.09 7.12 -13.58
CA LEU A 135 -13.18 7.87 -14.83
C LEU A 135 -11.99 7.60 -15.75
N ASP A 136 -10.78 7.48 -15.18
CA ASP A 136 -9.58 7.21 -15.96
C ASP A 136 -8.45 6.58 -15.11
N PHE A 137 -7.48 6.01 -15.81
CA PHE A 137 -6.20 5.59 -15.28
C PHE A 137 -5.08 6.26 -16.09
N ILE A 138 -4.31 7.11 -15.40
CA ILE A 138 -3.32 8.00 -15.99
C ILE A 138 -1.91 7.44 -15.75
N CYS A 139 -1.11 7.40 -16.82
CA CYS A 139 0.31 7.10 -16.82
C CYS A 139 1.08 8.36 -17.25
N GLU A 140 1.85 8.96 -16.35
CA GLU A 140 2.62 10.19 -16.62
C GLU A 140 4.12 9.92 -16.50
N PRO A 141 4.93 10.30 -17.49
CA PRO A 141 6.38 10.12 -17.41
C PRO A 141 6.96 10.94 -16.25
N CYS A 142 8.00 10.40 -15.61
CA CYS A 142 8.82 11.10 -14.65
C CYS A 142 10.30 10.71 -14.79
N ASP A 143 11.20 11.34 -14.03
CA ASP A 143 12.63 11.06 -14.18
C ASP A 143 12.91 9.57 -13.96
N LYS A 144 13.72 8.98 -14.85
CA LYS A 144 14.10 7.56 -14.77
C LYS A 144 15.02 7.27 -13.59
N GLU A 145 15.78 8.26 -13.17
CA GLU A 145 16.76 8.13 -12.10
C GLU A 145 16.26 8.75 -10.78
N TRP A 146 16.76 8.18 -9.69
CA TRP A 146 16.60 8.77 -8.37
C TRP A 146 17.40 10.08 -8.28
N ASN A 147 16.90 11.05 -7.50
CA ASN A 147 17.61 12.32 -7.34
C ASN A 147 18.93 12.07 -6.56
N PRO A 148 20.11 12.32 -7.17
CA PRO A 148 21.39 11.99 -6.54
C PRO A 148 21.66 12.72 -5.22
N GLN A 149 21.20 13.97 -5.10
CA GLN A 149 21.37 14.78 -3.89
C GLN A 149 20.53 14.22 -2.73
N LYS A 150 19.32 13.73 -3.03
CA LYS A 150 18.48 13.06 -2.04
C LYS A 150 19.08 11.73 -1.60
N ILE A 151 19.59 10.93 -2.54
CA ILE A 151 20.31 9.69 -2.21
C ILE A 151 21.50 9.98 -1.31
N ALA A 152 22.33 10.98 -1.65
CA ALA A 152 23.50 11.36 -0.86
C ALA A 152 23.11 11.79 0.56
N LYS A 153 22.01 12.54 0.71
CA LYS A 153 21.49 12.96 2.02
C LYS A 153 20.99 11.78 2.86
N ILE A 154 20.26 10.84 2.25
CA ILE A 154 19.82 9.62 2.94
C ILE A 154 21.02 8.81 3.42
N ILE A 155 22.02 8.62 2.56
CA ILE A 155 23.27 7.93 2.90
C ILE A 155 24.01 8.63 4.05
N ALA A 156 24.10 9.97 4.01
CA ALA A 156 24.79 10.75 5.03
C ALA A 156 24.07 10.72 6.40
N ASN A 157 22.74 10.75 6.41
CA ASN A 157 21.94 10.69 7.63
C ASN A 157 22.10 9.33 8.35
N GLN A 158 22.15 8.24 7.60
CA GLN A 158 22.38 6.90 8.17
C GLN A 158 23.75 6.76 8.80
N ALA A 159 24.77 7.33 8.16
CA ALA A 159 26.13 7.34 8.69
C ALA A 159 26.24 8.09 10.04
N GLN A 160 25.30 8.99 10.34
CA GLN A 160 25.28 9.78 11.58
C GLN A 160 24.38 9.20 12.69
N GLY A 161 23.38 8.38 12.36
CA GLY A 161 22.33 7.94 13.30
C GLY A 161 22.36 6.46 13.70
N SER A 162 23.17 5.63 13.06
CA SER A 162 23.25 4.19 13.29
C SER A 162 24.68 3.69 13.15
N LEU A 163 25.13 2.83 14.07
CA LEU A 163 26.35 2.02 13.97
C LEU A 163 26.21 0.89 12.90
N PHE A 164 25.60 1.17 11.74
CA PHE A 164 25.42 0.20 10.66
C PHE A 164 25.56 0.78 9.24
N ASP A 165 25.91 -0.14 8.33
CA ASP A 165 26.58 0.05 7.05
C ASP A 165 25.88 0.94 6.02
N VAL A 166 26.56 2.02 5.69
CA VAL A 166 26.36 2.85 4.49
C VAL A 166 26.29 2.02 3.19
N GLU A 167 26.88 0.83 3.16
CA GLU A 167 26.81 -0.10 2.02
C GLU A 167 25.44 -0.73 1.83
N GLU A 168 24.70 -0.98 2.92
CA GLU A 168 23.38 -1.63 2.90
C GLU A 168 22.36 -0.74 2.17
N THR A 169 22.37 0.56 2.44
CA THR A 169 21.47 1.53 1.79
C THR A 169 21.85 1.82 0.35
N LYS A 170 23.15 1.88 0.07
CA LYS A 170 23.62 1.92 -1.31
C LYS A 170 23.14 0.68 -2.09
N SER A 171 23.00 -0.48 -1.46
CA SER A 171 22.49 -1.69 -2.10
C SER A 171 21.01 -1.56 -2.48
N ILE A 172 20.17 -0.88 -1.69
CA ILE A 172 18.74 -0.75 -1.95
C ILE A 172 18.46 0.10 -3.19
N PHE A 173 19.09 1.27 -3.26
CA PHE A 173 18.99 2.14 -4.44
C PHE A 173 19.66 1.53 -5.67
N LYS A 174 20.61 0.59 -5.49
CA LYS A 174 21.13 -0.24 -6.58
C LYS A 174 20.17 -1.35 -7.00
N VAL A 175 19.35 -1.90 -6.08
CA VAL A 175 18.49 -3.06 -6.32
C VAL A 175 17.09 -2.67 -6.81
N VAL A 176 16.50 -1.59 -6.31
CA VAL A 176 15.16 -1.14 -6.71
C VAL A 176 15.25 0.02 -7.71
N LYS A 177 15.11 -0.33 -8.99
CA LYS A 177 15.04 0.64 -10.09
C LYS A 177 13.85 1.57 -9.90
N LYS A 178 14.04 2.88 -10.10
CA LYS A 178 12.93 3.82 -10.09
C LYS A 178 12.04 3.57 -11.31
N ILE A 179 10.73 3.59 -11.09
CA ILE A 179 9.77 3.48 -12.19
C ILE A 179 9.75 4.84 -12.91
N PRO A 180 9.94 4.90 -14.25
CA PRO A 180 9.99 6.16 -14.99
C PRO A 180 8.59 6.75 -15.27
N TYR A 181 7.58 6.32 -14.53
CA TYR A 181 6.19 6.77 -14.65
C TYR A 181 5.53 6.90 -13.28
N LYS A 182 4.63 7.86 -13.18
CA LYS A 182 3.64 8.00 -12.10
C LYS A 182 2.31 7.47 -12.59
N PHE A 183 1.68 6.63 -11.79
CA PHE A 183 0.38 6.05 -12.07
C PHE A 183 -0.66 6.64 -11.13
N SER A 184 -1.82 7.02 -11.67
CA SER A 184 -2.91 7.60 -10.89
C SER A 184 -4.26 7.10 -11.36
N TYR A 185 -5.19 6.91 -10.42
CA TYR A 185 -6.60 6.82 -10.74
C TYR A 185 -7.25 8.21 -10.73
N VAL A 186 -8.15 8.44 -11.68
CA VAL A 186 -9.12 9.53 -11.65
C VAL A 186 -10.48 8.94 -11.34
N PHE A 187 -11.09 9.35 -10.23
CA PHE A 187 -12.33 8.73 -9.74
C PHE A 187 -13.17 9.70 -8.90
N THR A 188 -14.40 9.29 -8.64
CA THR A 188 -15.33 9.93 -7.70
C THR A 188 -15.66 8.99 -6.53
N THR A 189 -16.07 9.59 -5.42
CA THR A 189 -16.71 8.89 -4.29
C THR A 189 -18.15 9.38 -4.14
N GLU A 190 -18.87 8.97 -3.09
CA GLU A 190 -20.28 9.39 -2.89
C GLU A 190 -20.47 10.91 -2.83
N ASP A 191 -19.43 11.65 -2.46
CA ASP A 191 -19.39 13.11 -2.50
C ASP A 191 -19.30 13.71 -3.92
N GLN A 192 -19.25 12.88 -4.97
CA GLN A 192 -19.24 13.28 -6.39
C GLN A 192 -18.06 14.17 -6.82
N ILE A 193 -17.04 14.34 -5.97
CA ILE A 193 -15.87 15.16 -6.29
C ILE A 193 -14.88 14.30 -7.07
N VAL A 194 -14.53 14.77 -8.27
CA VAL A 194 -13.48 14.16 -9.11
C VAL A 194 -12.11 14.39 -8.47
N ARG A 195 -11.36 13.32 -8.28
CA ARG A 195 -10.00 13.35 -7.73
C ARG A 195 -9.06 12.53 -8.56
N LYS A 196 -7.82 13.00 -8.65
CA LYS A 196 -6.68 12.26 -9.22
C LYS A 196 -5.71 11.90 -8.09
N LEU A 197 -5.57 10.61 -7.79
CA LEU A 197 -4.66 10.15 -6.73
C LEU A 197 -3.63 9.16 -7.26
N MET A 198 -2.38 9.38 -6.83
CA MET A 198 -1.24 8.56 -7.17
C MET A 198 -1.28 7.21 -6.45
N ILE A 199 -0.73 6.20 -7.11
CA ILE A 199 -0.58 4.85 -6.61
C ILE A 199 0.88 4.59 -6.23
N GLU A 200 1.13 4.27 -4.96
CA GLU A 200 2.42 3.88 -4.40
C GLU A 200 2.37 2.41 -3.92
N ASP A 201 2.17 1.48 -4.87
CA ASP A 201 2.03 0.04 -4.61
C ASP A 201 3.19 -0.77 -5.23
N TRP A 202 3.76 -1.69 -4.46
CA TRP A 202 4.76 -2.63 -4.95
C TRP A 202 4.25 -3.48 -6.12
N GLU A 203 3.01 -3.96 -6.07
CA GLU A 203 2.43 -4.81 -7.12
C GLU A 203 2.32 -4.05 -8.45
N LEU A 204 2.10 -2.73 -8.40
CA LEU A 204 2.13 -1.87 -9.58
C LEU A 204 3.53 -1.83 -10.19
N GLY A 205 4.55 -1.59 -9.38
CA GLY A 205 5.93 -1.52 -9.86
C GLY A 205 6.40 -2.85 -10.44
N ALA A 206 6.10 -3.96 -9.77
CA ALA A 206 6.39 -5.29 -10.28
C ALA A 206 5.68 -5.57 -11.61
N LEU A 207 4.40 -5.19 -11.74
CA LEU A 207 3.66 -5.30 -13.00
C LEU A 207 4.32 -4.48 -14.11
N TYR A 208 4.69 -3.23 -13.85
CA TYR A 208 5.36 -2.37 -14.82
C TYR A 208 6.63 -3.02 -15.37
N TRP A 209 7.52 -3.52 -14.50
CA TRP A 209 8.77 -4.14 -14.94
C TRP A 209 8.55 -5.44 -15.71
N ASN A 210 7.56 -6.25 -15.33
CA ASN A 210 7.18 -7.44 -16.09
C ASN A 210 6.65 -7.07 -17.47
N CYS A 211 5.74 -6.09 -17.56
CA CYS A 211 5.22 -5.61 -18.82
C CYS A 211 6.30 -5.00 -19.72
N LEU A 212 7.30 -4.30 -19.14
CA LEU A 212 8.43 -3.72 -19.88
C LEU A 212 9.31 -4.80 -20.48
N LYS A 213 9.58 -5.87 -19.72
CA LYS A 213 10.30 -7.04 -20.20
C LYS A 213 9.54 -7.71 -21.35
N ASP A 214 8.24 -7.93 -21.19
CA ASP A 214 7.38 -8.56 -22.20
C ASP A 214 7.09 -7.67 -23.42
N ALA A 215 7.40 -6.37 -23.33
CA ALA A 215 7.28 -5.41 -24.41
C ALA A 215 8.65 -5.06 -25.02
N GLU A 216 9.69 -5.84 -24.71
CA GLU A 216 11.05 -5.64 -25.24
C GLU A 216 11.59 -4.21 -25.01
N GLY A 217 11.19 -3.57 -23.91
CA GLY A 217 11.59 -2.21 -23.56
C GLY A 217 10.70 -1.08 -24.09
N ASP A 218 9.61 -1.38 -24.81
CA ASP A 218 8.66 -0.35 -25.27
C ASP A 218 7.80 0.17 -24.10
N GLU A 219 8.12 1.37 -23.63
CA GLU A 219 7.43 2.02 -22.51
C GLU A 219 5.95 2.34 -22.81
N LYS A 220 5.59 2.58 -24.08
CA LYS A 220 4.21 2.91 -24.46
C LYS A 220 3.32 1.66 -24.38
N ILE A 221 3.80 0.54 -24.93
CA ILE A 221 3.13 -0.76 -24.80
C ILE A 221 3.05 -1.17 -23.32
N THR A 222 4.11 -0.91 -22.55
CA THR A 222 4.14 -1.18 -21.11
C THR A 222 3.04 -0.43 -20.36
N CYS A 223 2.94 0.89 -20.56
CA CYS A 223 1.91 1.71 -19.92
C CYS A 223 0.50 1.28 -20.31
N GLN A 224 0.31 0.85 -21.57
CA GLN A 224 -0.96 0.32 -22.05
C GLN A 224 -1.33 -0.99 -21.33
N LYS A 225 -0.41 -1.95 -21.21
CA LYS A 225 -0.65 -3.21 -20.47
C LYS A 225 -0.95 -2.98 -18.99
N VAL A 226 -0.27 -2.01 -18.36
CA VAL A 226 -0.57 -1.62 -16.96
C VAL A 226 -1.98 -1.04 -16.86
N LYS A 227 -2.37 -0.17 -17.80
CA LYS A 227 -3.73 0.40 -17.87
C LYS A 227 -4.80 -0.68 -18.07
N GLU A 228 -4.60 -1.63 -18.98
CA GLU A 228 -5.51 -2.76 -19.19
C GLU A 228 -5.72 -3.57 -17.90
N LYS A 229 -4.65 -3.78 -17.12
CA LYS A 229 -4.77 -4.48 -15.85
C LYS A 229 -5.56 -3.68 -14.82
N TYR A 230 -5.22 -2.40 -14.62
CA TYR A 230 -5.78 -1.57 -13.55
C TYR A 230 -7.18 -1.01 -13.86
N LEU A 231 -7.49 -0.77 -15.13
CA LEU A 231 -8.79 -0.26 -15.56
C LEU A 231 -9.67 -1.41 -16.07
N ASP A 232 -9.25 -2.08 -17.15
CA ASP A 232 -10.11 -3.06 -17.84
C ASP A 232 -10.37 -4.30 -17.01
N TYR A 233 -9.36 -4.79 -16.30
CA TYR A 233 -9.54 -5.94 -15.44
C TYR A 233 -10.01 -5.55 -14.04
N MET A 234 -9.24 -4.74 -13.29
CA MET A 234 -9.54 -4.49 -11.88
C MET A 234 -10.83 -3.67 -11.65
N TYR A 235 -11.17 -2.73 -12.53
CA TYR A 235 -12.39 -1.91 -12.36
C TYR A 235 -13.58 -2.44 -13.15
N TYR A 236 -13.44 -2.66 -14.47
CA TYR A 236 -14.60 -3.07 -15.28
C TYR A 236 -15.03 -4.52 -15.01
N LYS A 237 -14.08 -5.45 -14.83
CA LYS A 237 -14.38 -6.89 -14.64
C LYS A 237 -14.45 -7.33 -13.18
N ARG A 238 -13.98 -6.53 -12.22
CA ARG A 238 -13.87 -6.89 -10.79
C ARG A 238 -14.48 -5.81 -9.90
N ASP A 239 -14.61 -6.07 -8.61
CA ASP A 239 -15.13 -5.10 -7.65
C ASP A 239 -13.97 -4.37 -6.96
N LEU A 240 -13.59 -3.20 -7.47
CA LEU A 240 -12.39 -2.47 -7.06
C LEU A 240 -12.58 -1.69 -5.75
N TYR A 241 -11.63 -1.85 -4.84
CA TYR A 241 -11.43 -1.08 -3.62
C TYR A 241 -9.98 -0.60 -3.55
N PHE A 242 -9.80 0.62 -3.06
CA PHE A 242 -8.49 1.19 -2.81
C PHE A 242 -8.08 0.98 -1.36
N PHE A 243 -6.90 0.42 -1.15
CA PHE A 243 -6.20 0.59 0.11
C PHE A 243 -5.52 1.96 0.07
N MET A 244 -5.95 2.84 0.95
CA MET A 244 -5.48 4.21 1.00
C MET A 244 -4.64 4.44 2.24
N GLY A 245 -3.62 5.28 2.10
CA GLY A 245 -2.76 5.67 3.20
C GLY A 245 -2.26 7.09 3.09
N THR A 246 -1.93 7.68 4.24
CA THR A 246 -1.28 8.99 4.27
C THR A 246 0.22 8.89 4.46
N THR A 247 0.93 9.89 3.96
CA THR A 247 2.32 10.16 4.34
C THR A 247 2.34 10.94 5.65
N PHE A 248 3.35 10.70 6.49
CA PHE A 248 3.47 11.38 7.79
C PHE A 248 3.61 12.91 7.62
N LYS A 249 4.44 13.33 6.66
CA LYS A 249 4.74 14.76 6.39
C LYS A 249 3.50 15.56 5.98
N PHE A 250 2.62 14.96 5.17
CA PHE A 250 1.50 15.68 4.57
C PHE A 250 0.16 15.44 5.28
N HIS A 251 0.11 14.56 6.29
CA HIS A 251 -1.14 14.19 6.96
C HIS A 251 -1.94 15.39 7.48
N ASN A 252 -1.29 16.31 8.21
CA ASN A 252 -1.98 17.45 8.84
C ASN A 252 -2.00 18.72 7.99
N VAL A 253 -1.25 18.77 6.88
CA VAL A 253 -1.04 20.00 6.11
C VAL A 253 -1.63 19.95 4.71
N SER A 254 -1.79 18.75 4.14
CA SER A 254 -2.35 18.61 2.79
C SER A 254 -3.87 18.76 2.82
N PRO A 255 -4.47 19.43 1.82
CA PRO A 255 -5.91 19.40 1.60
C PRO A 255 -6.45 17.96 1.54
N ASN A 256 -5.74 17.07 0.82
CA ASN A 256 -5.96 15.63 0.81
C ASN A 256 -4.67 14.90 1.19
N PRO A 257 -4.61 14.24 2.36
CA PRO A 257 -3.40 13.54 2.79
C PRO A 257 -3.25 12.13 2.22
N PHE A 258 -4.27 11.60 1.54
CA PHE A 258 -4.32 10.20 1.11
C PHE A 258 -3.72 9.97 -0.28
N LEU A 259 -3.06 8.83 -0.40
CA LEU A 259 -2.57 8.20 -1.62
C LEU A 259 -3.16 6.79 -1.70
N ILE A 260 -3.17 6.20 -2.90
CA ILE A 260 -3.51 4.79 -3.05
C ILE A 260 -2.23 3.99 -2.81
N ILE A 261 -2.25 3.10 -1.83
CA ILE A 261 -1.09 2.27 -1.45
C ILE A 261 -1.29 0.79 -1.79
N GLY A 262 -2.45 0.45 -2.35
CA GLY A 262 -2.74 -0.86 -2.90
C GLY A 262 -4.15 -0.96 -3.45
N ALA A 263 -4.43 -2.00 -4.21
CA ALA A 263 -5.77 -2.32 -4.71
C ALA A 263 -6.27 -3.67 -4.20
N PHE A 264 -7.58 -3.77 -3.96
CA PHE A 264 -8.30 -5.00 -3.68
C PHE A 264 -9.47 -5.14 -4.66
N TYR A 265 -9.53 -6.25 -5.39
CA TYR A 265 -10.45 -6.41 -6.51
C TYR A 265 -11.08 -7.82 -6.55
N PRO A 266 -11.85 -8.21 -5.52
CA PRO A 266 -12.58 -9.48 -5.54
C PRO A 266 -13.48 -9.61 -6.77
N PRO A 267 -13.89 -10.84 -7.12
CA PRO A 267 -14.91 -11.02 -8.16
C PRO A 267 -16.17 -10.23 -7.80
N LYS A 268 -16.85 -9.66 -8.80
CA LYS A 268 -18.18 -9.06 -8.59
C LYS A 268 -19.12 -10.17 -8.12
N GLU A 269 -19.94 -9.86 -7.12
CA GLU A 269 -20.97 -10.79 -6.67
C GLU A 269 -22.09 -10.83 -7.71
N ASP A 270 -22.51 -12.03 -8.11
CA ASP A 270 -23.74 -12.20 -8.89
C ASP A 270 -24.92 -11.85 -7.99
N THR A 271 -25.50 -10.67 -8.18
CA THR A 271 -26.70 -10.18 -7.48
C THR A 271 -27.89 -11.14 -7.57
N LYS A 272 -27.87 -12.13 -8.47
CA LYS A 272 -28.90 -13.17 -8.61
C LYS A 272 -28.89 -14.24 -7.51
N LYS A 273 -27.82 -14.40 -6.73
CA LYS A 273 -27.78 -15.40 -5.62
C LYS A 273 -28.25 -14.87 -4.27
N ILE A 274 -28.45 -13.56 -4.12
CA ILE A 274 -28.82 -12.93 -2.84
C ILE A 274 -30.34 -13.02 -2.58
N ILE A 275 -31.16 -13.31 -3.60
CA ILE A 275 -32.61 -13.51 -3.48
C ILE A 275 -32.92 -15.02 -3.41
N GLN A 276 -32.42 -15.71 -2.38
CA GLN A 276 -33.09 -16.89 -1.87
C GLN A 276 -33.35 -16.64 -0.39
N PRO A 277 -34.59 -16.28 0.00
CA PRO A 277 -34.96 -16.32 1.40
C PRO A 277 -34.82 -17.77 1.86
N GLN A 278 -34.08 -17.98 2.94
CA GLN A 278 -34.05 -19.26 3.64
C GLN A 278 -35.49 -19.56 4.11
N LEU A 279 -36.19 -20.39 3.34
CA LEU A 279 -37.33 -21.16 3.79
C LEU A 279 -36.75 -22.44 4.37
N PHE A 280 -36.61 -22.51 5.69
CA PHE A 280 -36.86 -23.67 6.56
C PHE A 280 -36.90 -23.19 8.01
#